data_AF-A0A818JDW2-F1
#
_entry.id   AF-A0A818JDW2-F1
#
_cell.length_a   1.000
_cell.length_b   1.000
_cell.length_c   1.000
_cell.angle_alpha   90.00
_cell.angle_beta   90.00
_cell.angle_gamma   90.00
#
_symmetry.space_group_name_H-M   'P 1'
#
loop_
_entity.id
_entity.type
_entity.pdbx_description
1 polymer ?
#
loop_
_entity_poly.entity_id
_entity_poly.type
_entity_poly.pdbx_seq_one_letter_code
_entity_poly.pdbx_strand_id
1 'polypeptide(L)' 'VIHKAFIDVNEQGSEAAAATAVIMLTNSSSTRRKPNPIEFKADRPFLFFIRENRQNIVLFNGKFISPPTVV' A
#
# COMPACT_ATOMS: atom_id res chain seq x y z
N VAL A 1 -19.43 7.52 24.51
CA VAL A 1 -18.77 6.39 23.81
C VAL A 1 -17.40 6.87 23.32
N ILE A 2 -16.32 6.17 23.64
CA ILE A 2 -14.95 6.52 23.23
C ILE A 2 -14.48 5.48 22.22
N HIS A 3 -13.95 5.92 21.08
CA HIS A 3 -13.39 5.06 20.04
C HIS A 3 -11.93 5.47 19.78
N LYS A 4 -11.00 4.51 19.88
CA LYS A 4 -9.57 4.71 19.66
C LYS A 4 -9.06 3.61 18.74
N ALA A 5 -8.36 3.99 17.68
CA ALA A 5 -7.77 3.09 16.70
C ALA A 5 -6.31 3.48 16.45
N PHE A 6 -5.49 2.52 16.03
CA PHE A 6 -4.08 2.70 15.71
C PHE A 6 -3.76 1.94 14.43
N ILE A 7 -2.93 2.52 13.57
CA ILE A 7 -2.51 1.96 12.29
C ILE A 7 -0.98 2.11 12.22
N ASP A 8 -0.30 1.02 11.92
CA ASP A 8 1.13 0.98 11.63
C ASP A 8 1.35 0.49 10.20
N VAL A 9 2.23 1.16 9.47
CA VAL A 9 2.53 0.86 8.06
C VAL A 9 4.04 0.73 7.94
N ASN A 10 4.48 -0.46 7.56
CA ASN A 10 5.88 -0.79 7.34
C ASN A 10 6.02 -1.71 6.11
N GLU A 11 7.26 -1.94 5.70
CA GLU A 11 7.63 -2.71 4.51
C GLU A 11 7.17 -4.18 4.62
N GLN A 12 7.12 -4.75 5.82
CA GLN A 12 6.71 -6.15 6.02
C GLN A 12 5.24 -6.39 5.67
N GLY A 13 4.39 -5.37 5.73
CA GLY A 13 2.94 -5.50 5.58
C GLY A 13 2.45 -5.80 4.16
N SER A 14 3.21 -5.46 3.10
CA SER A 14 2.81 -5.72 1.70
C SER A 14 3.97 -5.75 0.68
N GLU A 15 5.18 -5.32 1.07
CA GLU A 15 6.34 -5.18 0.17
C GLU A 15 7.03 -6.53 -0.09
N ALA A 16 7.05 -7.42 0.91
CA ALA A 16 7.60 -8.77 0.78
C ALA A 16 6.88 -9.60 -0.32
N ALA A 17 5.55 -9.45 -0.42
CA ALA A 17 4.75 -10.16 -1.41
C ALA A 17 4.97 -9.62 -2.84
N ALA A 18 5.06 -8.29 -3.00
CA ALA A 18 5.27 -7.65 -4.30
C ALA A 18 6.71 -7.84 -4.82
N ALA A 19 7.73 -7.75 -3.95
CA ALA A 19 9.13 -8.03 -4.32
C ALA A 19 9.30 -9.46 -4.85
N THR A 20 8.65 -10.44 -4.21
CA THR A 20 8.65 -11.85 -4.66
C THR A 20 8.01 -12.01 -6.04
N ALA A 21 6.86 -11.36 -6.29
CA ALA A 21 6.19 -11.42 -7.58
C ALA A 21 7.02 -10.78 -8.71
N VAL A 22 7.71 -9.67 -8.43
CA VAL A 22 8.62 -9.03 -9.40
C VAL A 22 9.79 -9.95 -9.75
N ILE A 23 10.43 -10.58 -8.77
CA ILE A 23 11.54 -11.53 -9.00
C ILE A 23 11.08 -12.72 -9.87
N MET A 24 9.88 -13.25 -9.62
CA MET A 24 9.32 -14.32 -10.46
C MET A 24 9.04 -13.85 -11.90
N LEU A 25 8.53 -12.63 -12.08
CA LEU A 25 8.24 -12.07 -13.40
C LEU A 25 9.52 -11.73 -14.19
N THR A 26 10.58 -11.28 -13.53
CA THR A 26 11.87 -11.01 -14.19
C THR A 26 12.59 -12.28 -14.64
N ASN A 27 12.39 -13.40 -13.94
CA ASN A 27 12.96 -14.69 -14.31
C ASN A 27 12.13 -15.45 -15.38
N SER A 28 10.93 -14.96 -15.72
CA SER A 28 10.04 -15.58 -16.70
C SER A 28 10.18 -14.91 -18.07
N SER A 29 11.14 -15.35 -18.87
CA SER A 29 11.42 -14.86 -20.22
C SER A 29 10.28 -15.21 -21.20
N SER A 30 9.27 -14.34 -21.32
CA SER A 30 8.41 -14.31 -22.50
C SER A 30 8.01 -12.89 -22.90
N THR A 31 8.45 -12.54 -24.10
CA THR A 31 8.48 -11.23 -24.74
C THR A 31 7.08 -10.63 -24.99
N ARG A 32 6.57 -9.85 -24.05
CA ARG A 32 5.62 -8.77 -24.35
C ARG A 32 6.11 -7.51 -23.62
N ARG A 33 6.41 -6.45 -24.37
CA ARG A 33 6.78 -5.14 -23.81
C ARG A 33 5.64 -4.67 -22.89
N LYS A 34 5.78 -4.90 -21.59
CA LYS A 34 4.84 -4.37 -20.60
C LYS A 34 4.94 -2.83 -20.63
N PRO A 35 3.82 -2.10 -20.52
CA PRO A 35 3.86 -0.66 -20.29
C PRO A 35 4.76 -0.36 -19.09
N ASN A 36 5.48 0.76 -19.14
CA ASN A 36 6.24 1.23 -17.97
C ASN A 36 5.29 1.32 -16.77
N PRO A 37 5.73 0.94 -15.55
CA PRO A 37 4.93 1.11 -14.36
C PRO A 37 4.50 2.56 -14.19
N ILE A 38 3.27 2.77 -13.71
CA ILE A 38 2.80 4.10 -13.31
C ILE A 38 3.50 4.45 -12.00
N GLU A 39 4.17 5.61 -11.96
CA GLU A 39 4.79 6.12 -10.74
C GLU A 39 3.72 6.67 -9.79
N PHE A 40 3.68 6.14 -8.57
CA PHE A 40 2.85 6.65 -7.48
C PHE A 40 3.74 7.10 -6.33
N LYS A 41 3.70 8.41 -6.02
CA LYS A 41 4.48 9.01 -4.95
C LYS A 41 3.56 9.67 -3.92
N ALA A 42 3.52 9.12 -2.71
CA ALA A 42 2.70 9.59 -1.58
C ALA A 42 3.49 10.57 -0.68
N ASP A 43 4.07 11.61 -1.28
CA ASP A 43 4.94 12.61 -0.61
C ASP A 43 4.20 13.88 -0.14
N ARG A 44 2.87 13.82 -0.08
CA ARG A 44 1.98 14.93 0.33
C ARG A 44 0.71 14.34 0.96
N PRO A 45 -0.11 15.13 1.67
CA PRO A 45 -1.29 14.61 2.35
C PRO A 45 -2.18 13.75 1.46
N PHE A 46 -2.58 12.57 1.96
CA PHE A 46 -3.39 11.61 1.21
C PHE A 46 -4.47 10.98 2.09
N LEU A 47 -5.50 10.45 1.43
CA LEU A 47 -6.54 9.64 2.07
C LEU A 47 -6.20 8.17 1.93
N PHE A 48 -6.58 7.36 2.91
CA PHE A 48 -6.42 5.91 2.85
C PHE A 48 -7.67 5.20 3.35
N PHE A 49 -7.86 3.97 2.85
CA PHE A 49 -8.95 3.09 3.22
C PHE A 49 -8.39 1.66 3.37
N ILE A 50 -8.74 0.99 4.47
CA ILE A 50 -8.53 -0.45 4.62
C ILE A 50 -9.90 -1.09 4.41
N ARG A 51 -10.02 -1.92 3.38
CA ARG A 51 -11.29 -2.43 2.87
C ARG A 51 -11.28 -3.95 2.76
N GLU A 52 -12.38 -4.57 3.16
CA GLU A 52 -12.71 -5.94 2.77
C GLU A 52 -13.34 -5.91 1.37
N ASN A 53 -12.71 -6.57 0.40
CA ASN A 53 -13.03 -6.39 -1.01
C ASN A 53 -14.30 -7.13 -1.47
N ARG A 54 -14.67 -8.26 -0.86
CA ARG A 54 -15.80 -9.08 -1.32
C ARG A 54 -17.13 -8.37 -1.14
N GLN A 55 -17.32 -7.75 0.01
CA GLN A 55 -18.53 -7.03 0.39
C GLN A 55 -18.34 -5.51 0.37
N ASN A 56 -17.16 -5.06 -0.07
CA ASN A 56 -16.87 -3.65 -0.24
C ASN A 56 -16.93 -2.83 1.07
N ILE A 57 -16.70 -3.48 2.21
CA ILE A 57 -16.82 -2.89 3.55
C ILE A 57 -15.54 -2.15 3.93
N VAL A 58 -15.69 -0.91 4.39
CA VAL A 58 -14.59 -0.10 4.91
C VAL A 58 -14.36 -0.45 6.38
N LEU A 59 -13.20 -1.05 6.67
CA LEU A 59 -12.78 -1.40 8.02
C LEU A 59 -12.14 -0.19 8.72
N PHE A 60 -11.30 0.54 7.99
CA PHE A 60 -10.68 1.78 8.45
C PHE A 60 -10.64 2.81 7.33
N ASN A 61 -10.75 4.08 7.68
CA ASN A 61 -10.49 5.20 6.78
C ASN A 61 -9.81 6.33 7.55
N GLY A 62 -9.05 7.15 6.84
CA GLY A 62 -8.39 8.29 7.45
C GLY A 62 -7.64 9.16 6.46
N LYS A 63 -7.02 10.21 7.02
CA LYS A 63 -6.17 11.16 6.30
C LYS A 63 -4.78 11.13 6.94
N PHE A 64 -3.76 10.91 6.12
CA PHE A 64 -2.38 11.13 6.51
C PHE A 64 -1.98 12.56 6.11
N ILE A 65 -1.56 13.37 7.08
CA ILE A 65 -1.20 14.78 6.85
C ILE A 65 0.31 14.95 6.90
N SER A 66 0.95 14.37 7.90
CA SER A 66 2.39 14.46 8.13
C SER A 66 2.86 13.26 8.94
N PRO A 67 4.12 12.81 8.75
CA PRO A 67 4.70 11.79 9.62
C PRO A 67 4.82 12.32 11.05
N PRO A 68 4.76 11.43 12.05
CA PRO A 68 5.03 11.82 13.43
C PRO A 68 6.48 12.29 13.56
N THR A 69 6.70 13.34 14.35
CA THR A 69 8.04 13.79 14.71
C THR A 69 8.70 12.71 15.55
N VAL A 70 9.83 12.18 15.08
CA VAL A 70 10.70 11.34 15.91
C VAL A 70 11.38 12.28 16.91
N VAL A 71 11.08 12.10 18.19
CA VAL A 71 11.72 12.84 19.30
C VAL A 71 12.95 12.09 19.76
#